data_AF-A0A1F6AYH1-F1
#
_entry.id   AF-A0A1F6AYH1-F1
#
_cell.length_a   1.000
_cell.length_b   1.000
_cell.length_c   1.000
_cell.angle_alpha   90.00
_cell.angle_beta   90.00
_cell.angle_gamma   90.00
#
_symmetry.space_group_name_H-M   'P 1'
#
loop_
_entity.id
_entity.type
_entity.pdbx_description
1 polymer ?
#
loop_
_entity_poly.entity_id
_entity_poly.type
_entity_poly.pdbx_seq_one_letter_code
_entity_poly.pdbx_strand_id
1 'polypeptide(L)'
;MKKLKPIPKFKNEEEETEFWATHDSTDYFDIRKASVNPSFPNLKLSTKTITIRVPESLLDSLKMIANKKDVPYQSLVKMLLDEKVREEFNRQVKHAP
;
A
#
# COMPACT_ATOMS: atom_id res chain seq x y z
N MET A 1 -24.46 -21.70 13.74
CA MET A 1 -24.31 -20.34 13.18
C MET A 1 -23.92 -19.42 14.33
N LYS A 2 -22.76 -18.76 14.29
CA LYS A 2 -22.32 -17.83 15.36
C LYS A 2 -23.24 -16.60 15.31
N LYS A 3 -23.86 -16.21 16.41
CA LYS A 3 -24.64 -14.96 16.49
C LYS A 3 -23.65 -13.81 16.67
N LEU A 4 -23.60 -12.89 15.72
CA LEU A 4 -22.75 -11.70 15.79
C LEU A 4 -23.30 -10.74 16.85
N LYS A 5 -22.40 -10.10 17.60
CA LYS A 5 -22.77 -9.06 18.56
C LYS A 5 -23.13 -7.77 17.81
N PRO A 6 -24.12 -6.99 18.28
CA PRO A 6 -24.43 -5.70 17.68
C PRO A 6 -23.25 -4.74 17.87
N ILE A 7 -22.91 -3.99 16.81
CA ILE A 7 -21.86 -2.96 16.85
C ILE A 7 -22.37 -1.80 17.73
N PRO A 8 -21.60 -1.35 18.76
CA PRO A 8 -21.97 -0.20 19.58
C PRO A 8 -22.03 1.09 18.76
N LYS A 9 -22.81 2.08 19.22
CA LYS A 9 -22.74 3.45 18.66
C LYS A 9 -21.68 4.24 19.42
N PHE A 10 -20.57 4.56 18.76
CA PHE A 10 -19.51 5.39 19.35
C PHE A 10 -19.81 6.87 19.18
N LYS A 11 -19.37 7.67 20.15
CA LYS A 11 -19.55 9.13 20.12
C LYS A 11 -18.37 9.84 19.45
N ASN A 12 -17.16 9.26 19.53
CA ASN A 12 -15.95 9.76 18.92
C ASN A 12 -15.07 8.61 18.37
N GLU A 13 -14.05 8.96 17.60
CA GLU A 13 -13.10 8.01 16.98
C GLU A 13 -12.15 7.37 18.00
N GLU A 14 -11.83 8.09 19.08
CA GLU A 14 -10.96 7.60 20.16
C GLU A 14 -11.59 6.43 20.93
N GLU A 15 -12.88 6.53 21.27
CA GLU A 15 -13.67 5.48 21.92
C GLU A 15 -13.84 4.25 21.03
N GLU A 16 -14.00 4.47 19.72
CA GLU A 16 -14.02 3.38 18.73
C GLU A 16 -12.67 2.64 18.71
N THR A 17 -11.56 3.39 18.69
CA THR A 17 -10.20 2.82 18.67
C THR A 17 -9.92 2.00 19.93
N GLU A 18 -10.25 2.53 21.11
CA GLU A 18 -10.03 1.84 22.39
C GLU A 18 -10.92 0.59 22.53
N PHE A 19 -12.15 0.66 22.00
CA PHE A 19 -13.05 -0.49 21.95
C PHE A 19 -12.49 -1.61 21.05
N TRP A 20 -12.04 -1.29 19.84
CA TRP A 20 -11.47 -2.30 18.93
C TRP A 20 -10.09 -2.82 19.38
N ALA A 21 -9.32 -2.04 20.15
CA ALA A 21 -8.07 -2.51 20.74
C ALA A 21 -8.30 -3.59 21.81
N THR A 22 -9.46 -3.56 22.48
CA THR A 22 -9.78 -4.46 23.60
C THR A 22 -10.71 -5.61 23.21
N HIS A 23 -11.43 -5.49 22.09
CA HIS A 23 -12.44 -6.47 21.68
C HIS A 23 -12.04 -7.23 20.40
N ASP A 24 -12.30 -8.53 20.40
CA ASP A 24 -12.06 -9.39 19.24
C ASP A 24 -13.06 -9.06 18.11
N SER A 25 -12.53 -8.54 16.99
CA SER A 25 -13.30 -8.14 15.80
C SER A 25 -14.05 -9.30 15.14
N THR A 26 -13.66 -10.54 15.40
CA THR A 26 -14.31 -11.75 14.85
C THR A 26 -15.68 -12.06 15.47
N ASP A 27 -16.02 -11.42 16.60
CA ASP A 27 -17.33 -11.54 17.24
C ASP A 27 -18.35 -10.52 16.71
N TYR A 28 -17.90 -9.48 16.01
CA TYR A 28 -18.73 -8.40 15.47
C TYR A 28 -18.84 -8.46 13.94
N PHE A 29 -17.79 -8.92 13.24
CA PHE A 29 -17.76 -9.05 11.79
C PHE A 29 -17.86 -10.51 11.33
N ASP A 30 -18.73 -10.77 10.35
CA ASP A 30 -18.79 -12.08 9.69
C ASP A 30 -17.60 -12.21 8.73
N ILE A 31 -16.48 -12.75 9.22
CA ILE A 31 -15.27 -13.00 8.43
C ILE A 31 -15.58 -13.85 7.18
N ARG A 32 -16.65 -14.64 7.17
CA ARG A 32 -17.06 -15.46 6.01
C ARG A 32 -17.64 -14.63 4.86
N LYS A 33 -18.09 -13.40 5.15
CA LYS A 33 -18.55 -12.42 4.15
C LYS A 33 -17.47 -11.42 3.75
N ALA A 34 -16.29 -11.47 4.37
CA ALA A 34 -15.18 -10.63 3.97
C ALA A 34 -14.75 -10.99 2.55
N SER A 35 -14.70 -10.01 1.67
CA SER A 35 -14.20 -10.19 0.31
C SER A 35 -12.68 -10.39 0.39
N VAL A 36 -12.21 -11.60 0.15
CA VAL A 36 -10.78 -11.91 0.06
C VAL A 36 -10.30 -11.43 -1.31
N ASN A 37 -9.31 -10.53 -1.34
CA ASN A 37 -8.85 -9.80 -2.54
C ASN A 37 -9.93 -8.95 -3.23
N PRO A 38 -10.43 -7.88 -2.58
CA PRO A 38 -11.28 -6.92 -3.28
C PRO A 38 -10.50 -6.27 -4.43
N SER A 39 -10.99 -6.45 -5.66
CA SER A 39 -10.50 -5.69 -6.80
C SER A 39 -11.09 -4.29 -6.71
N PHE A 40 -10.23 -3.28 -6.66
CA PHE A 40 -10.63 -1.88 -6.60
C PHE A 40 -10.36 -1.20 -7.95
N PRO A 41 -11.19 -1.47 -8.99
CA PRO A 41 -10.93 -0.98 -10.34
C PRO A 41 -10.97 0.55 -10.47
N ASN A 42 -11.59 1.24 -9.52
CA ASN A 42 -11.79 2.69 -9.54
C ASN A 42 -10.93 3.46 -8.52
N LEU A 43 -9.98 2.81 -7.83
CA LEU A 43 -8.97 3.55 -7.07
C LEU A 43 -8.15 4.35 -8.07
N LYS A 44 -8.35 5.68 -8.10
CA LYS A 44 -7.40 6.57 -8.76
C LYS A 44 -6.04 6.32 -8.11
N LEU A 45 -5.10 5.78 -8.88
CA LEU A 45 -3.68 5.89 -8.58
C LEU A 45 -3.36 7.38 -8.51
N SER A 46 -3.45 7.95 -7.30
CA SER A 46 -3.21 9.37 -7.09
C SER A 46 -1.74 9.65 -7.41
N THR A 47 -1.47 10.18 -8.60
CA THR A 47 -0.13 10.55 -9.02
C THR A 47 0.19 11.93 -8.49
N LYS A 48 1.18 12.03 -7.60
CA LYS A 48 1.72 13.30 -7.13
C LYS A 48 3.02 13.61 -7.88
N THR A 49 3.12 14.80 -8.46
CA THR A 49 4.37 15.26 -9.08
C THR A 49 5.40 15.52 -7.98
N ILE A 50 6.57 14.90 -8.11
CA ILE A 50 7.73 15.14 -7.25
C ILE A 50 8.87 15.72 -8.08
N THR A 51 9.59 16.67 -7.51
CA THR A 51 10.82 17.21 -8.08
C THR A 51 12.00 16.68 -7.28
N ILE A 52 12.88 15.92 -7.92
CA ILE A 52 14.09 15.37 -7.30
C ILE A 52 15.32 15.87 -8.03
N ARG A 53 16.40 16.13 -7.30
CA ARG A 53 17.72 16.41 -7.89
C ARG A 53 18.47 15.11 -8.02
N VAL A 54 19.06 14.88 -9.20
CA VAL A 54 19.90 13.73 -9.49
C VAL A 54 21.18 14.18 -10.20
N PRO A 55 22.30 13.48 -10.04
CA PRO A 55 23.50 13.74 -10.83
C PRO A 55 23.24 13.54 -12.32
N GLU A 56 23.89 14.36 -13.16
CA GLU A 56 23.73 14.31 -14.63
C GLU A 56 24.12 12.93 -15.20
N SER A 57 25.23 12.36 -14.72
CA SER A 57 25.70 11.04 -15.12
C SER A 57 24.69 9.91 -14.86
N LEU A 58 23.91 10.03 -13.78
CA LEU A 58 22.85 9.08 -13.46
C LEU A 58 21.67 9.23 -14.42
N LEU A 59 21.28 10.47 -14.73
CA LEU A 59 20.21 10.74 -15.69
C LEU A 59 20.55 10.17 -17.08
N ASP A 60 21.78 10.32 -17.53
CA ASP A 60 22.23 9.80 -18.82
C ASP A 60 22.26 8.28 -18.84
N SER A 61 22.73 7.66 -17.75
CA SER A 61 22.68 6.21 -17.58
C SER A 61 21.24 5.69 -17.63
N LEU A 62 20.30 6.37 -16.97
CA LEU A 62 18.88 6.03 -17.00
C LEU A 62 18.30 6.13 -18.41
N LYS A 63 18.61 7.19 -19.16
CA LYS A 63 18.16 7.36 -20.55
C LYS A 63 18.72 6.26 -21.45
N MET A 64 20.00 5.90 -21.30
CA MET A 64 20.62 4.83 -22.09
C MET A 64 19.95 3.48 -21.84
N ILE A 65 19.70 3.13 -20.57
CA ILE A 65 19.03 1.89 -20.20
C ILE A 65 17.58 1.89 -20.71
N ALA A 66 16.89 3.02 -20.61
CA ALA A 66 15.51 3.17 -21.06
C ALA A 66 15.39 2.95 -22.57
N ASN A 67 16.27 3.57 -23.37
CA ASN A 67 16.34 3.34 -24.81
C ASN A 67 16.63 1.88 -25.16
N LYS A 68 17.56 1.23 -24.45
CA LYS A 68 17.87 -0.19 -24.65
C LYS A 68 16.66 -1.10 -24.37
N LYS A 69 15.79 -0.70 -23.45
CA LYS A 69 14.58 -1.43 -23.06
C LYS A 69 13.33 -0.99 -23.84
N ASP A 70 13.47 -0.08 -24.79
CA ASP A 70 12.37 0.52 -25.55
C ASP A 70 11.25 1.10 -24.67
N VAL A 71 11.64 1.79 -23.59
CA VAL A 71 10.70 2.44 -22.65
C VAL A 71 11.11 3.89 -22.39
N PRO A 72 10.16 4.79 -22.06
CA PRO A 72 10.49 6.14 -21.61
C PRO A 72 11.29 6.12 -20.30
N TYR A 73 12.31 6.97 -20.18
CA TYR A 73 13.16 7.02 -18.97
C TYR A 73 12.35 7.30 -17.69
N GLN A 74 11.30 8.11 -17.77
CA GLN A 74 10.41 8.38 -16.63
C GLN A 74 9.65 7.14 -16.19
N SER A 75 9.21 6.30 -17.14
CA SER A 75 8.57 5.02 -16.85
C SER A 75 9.56 4.04 -16.22
N LEU A 76 10.80 3.99 -16.73
CA LEU A 76 11.88 3.19 -16.12
C LEU A 76 12.13 3.61 -14.67
N VAL A 77 12.22 4.91 -14.39
CA VAL A 77 12.41 5.43 -13.03
C VAL A 77 11.26 5.01 -12.12
N LYS A 78 10.01 5.10 -12.58
CA LYS A 78 8.86 4.64 -11.80
C LYS A 78 8.94 3.15 -11.46
N MET A 79 9.30 2.31 -12.42
CA MET A 79 9.43 0.87 -12.20
C MET A 79 10.55 0.56 -11.19
N LEU A 80 11.71 1.19 -11.33
CA LEU A 80 12.85 0.99 -10.42
C LEU A 80 12.53 1.45 -8.99
N LEU A 81 11.82 2.58 -8.84
CA LEU A 81 11.39 3.05 -7.52
C LEU A 81 10.39 2.08 -6.88
N ASP A 82 9.39 1.62 -7.62
CA ASP A 82 8.41 0.66 -7.11
C ASP A 82 9.07 -0.67 -6.68
N GLU A 83 9.98 -1.19 -7.50
CA GLU A 83 10.75 -2.40 -7.19
C GLU A 83 11.55 -2.24 -5.89
N LYS A 84 12.31 -1.15 -5.75
CA LYS A 84 13.11 -0.89 -4.55
C LYS A 84 12.25 -0.70 -3.30
N VAL A 85 11.12 -0.01 -3.41
CA VAL A 85 10.20 0.17 -2.29
C VAL A 85 9.63 -1.18 -1.83
N ARG A 86 9.21 -2.04 -2.77
CA ARG A 86 8.72 -3.39 -2.45
C ARG A 86 9.80 -4.26 -1.80
N GLU A 87 11.03 -4.21 -2.29
CA GLU A 87 12.16 -4.92 -1.69
C GLU A 87 12.37 -4.50 -0.22
N GLU A 88 12.34 -3.20 0.06
CA GLU A 88 12.54 -2.68 1.42
C GLU A 88 11.39 -3.03 2.37
N PHE A 89 10.14 -2.97 1.91
CA PHE A 89 8.99 -3.45 2.70
C PHE A 89 9.10 -4.95 3.01
N ASN A 90 9.46 -5.77 2.01
CA ASN A 90 9.63 -7.21 2.21
C ASN A 90 10.78 -7.54 3.16
N ARG A 91 11.84 -6.72 3.20
CA ARG A 91 12.93 -6.87 4.17
C ARG A 91 12.46 -6.55 5.59
N GLN A 92 11.69 -5.48 5.77
CA GLN A 92 11.16 -5.09 7.08
C GLN A 92 10.20 -6.14 7.65
N VAL A 93 9.31 -6.72 6.81
CA VAL A 93 8.39 -7.79 7.24
C VAL A 93 9.14 -9.05 7.69
N LYS A 94 10.27 -9.38 7.07
CA LYS A 94 11.12 -10.51 7.48
C LYS A 94 11.89 -10.28 8.79
N HIS A 95 12.00 -9.04 9.24
CA HIS A 95 12.72 -8.65 10.45
C HIS A 95 11.77 -8.17 11.57
N ALA A 96 10.45 -8.24 11.36
CA ALA A 96 9.47 -8.00 12.40
C ALA A 96 9.33 -9.27 13.28
N PRO A 97 9.32 -9.14 14.63
CA PRO A 97 9.24 -10.27 15.56
C PRO A 97 7.90 -11.03 15.49
#